data_AF-A0A4S5CSS4-F1
#
_entry.id   AF-A0A4S5CSS4-F1
#
_cell.length_a   1.000
_cell.length_b   1.000
_cell.length_c   1.000
_cell.angle_alpha   90.00
_cell.angle_beta   90.00
_cell.angle_gamma   90.00
#
_symmetry.space_group_name_H-M   'P 1'
#
loop_
_entity.id
_entity.type
_entity.pdbx_description
1 polymer ?
#
loop_
_entity_poly.entity_id
_entity_poly.type
_entity_poly.pdbx_seq_one_letter_code
_entity_poly.pdbx_strand_id
1 'polypeptide(L)'
;MFFDPGVPDSNVAGGASASWKQTRIAAARRRPATDLLTLPQFDPAIPSQVKLQWRSSSAETELVRKHFQYGPLRAADVHNPTNAVDAFRQALFAWFRRQTKPFGRLQFEPRLFDRNEVRDVLKEIDVEWDDDDTTPLFMTIELPNEWVYSLEGKAQALREAHPGLLAAVTSAIDWAGARTLWVRCPDWFMYEFACAWWDGDESISDEDADEFLRDAFDDDADARHHYLPSTVRPLICPEDVRPSFYRGGRWHHNHLPLKQLAALRNRSRGYVRRACTEVLKLHALLNQRRRKHDLFDVAYSANPAYAACSVVWDPDEFVGELLDRHYDCCANSGDSTVYSGFSRLAGNAQAIRQQYSDLSLAFQILRHLDRLLTLVTEIAN
;
A
#
# COMPACT_ATOMS: atom_id res chain seq x y z
N MET A 1 -15.53 -41.49 -3.96
CA MET A 1 -14.56 -41.89 -2.93
C MET A 1 -13.43 -40.88 -3.04
N PHE A 2 -13.42 -39.72 -2.38
CA PHE A 2 -13.50 -39.37 -0.95
C PHE A 2 -12.44 -40.07 -0.09
N PHE A 3 -11.31 -39.36 0.02
CA PHE A 3 -10.17 -39.44 0.95
C PHE A 3 -9.41 -40.77 1.08
N ASP A 4 -8.18 -40.76 0.57
CA ASP A 4 -7.09 -41.67 0.92
C ASP A 4 -6.31 -41.07 2.13
N PRO A 5 -6.25 -41.72 3.31
CA PRO A 5 -5.62 -41.17 4.50
C PRO A 5 -4.17 -41.64 4.61
N GLY A 6 -3.34 -41.27 3.64
CA GLY A 6 -1.95 -41.71 3.55
C GLY A 6 -0.98 -40.57 3.25
N VAL A 7 -0.86 -39.59 4.15
CA VAL A 7 0.31 -38.69 4.15
C VAL A 7 1.14 -39.00 5.40
N PRO A 8 2.37 -39.54 5.27
CA PRO A 8 3.28 -39.69 6.39
C PRO A 8 3.77 -38.29 6.81
N ASP A 9 3.84 -38.07 8.12
CA ASP A 9 4.34 -36.85 8.82
C ASP A 9 3.38 -35.69 9.13
N SER A 10 2.07 -35.92 9.12
CA SER A 10 1.08 -34.94 9.65
C SER A 10 0.67 -35.22 11.10
N ASN A 11 1.51 -34.82 12.07
CA ASN A 11 1.18 -34.95 13.49
C ASN A 11 0.24 -33.82 13.97
N VAL A 12 -1.05 -33.94 13.65
CA VAL A 12 -2.13 -33.17 14.29
C VAL A 12 -2.25 -33.62 15.75
N ALA A 13 -1.81 -32.80 16.69
CA ALA A 13 -1.97 -33.09 18.12
C ALA A 13 -3.40 -32.74 18.56
N GLY A 14 -4.24 -33.77 18.72
CA GLY A 14 -5.52 -33.61 19.43
C GLY A 14 -5.27 -33.24 20.89
N GLY A 15 -5.91 -32.19 21.37
CA GLY A 15 -5.99 -31.92 22.81
C GLY A 15 -6.63 -33.10 23.54
N ALA A 16 -6.15 -33.39 24.76
CA ALA A 16 -6.59 -34.43 25.69
C ALA A 16 -7.45 -35.57 25.09
N SER A 17 -6.81 -36.71 24.84
CA SER A 17 -7.43 -37.94 24.32
C SER A 17 -8.58 -38.44 25.21
N ALA A 18 -9.82 -38.04 24.89
CA ALA A 18 -10.96 -38.88 25.18
C ALA A 18 -10.80 -40.15 24.34
N SER A 19 -10.68 -41.30 24.99
CA SER A 19 -10.47 -42.59 24.32
C SER A 19 -11.60 -42.85 23.32
N TRP A 20 -11.32 -42.68 22.04
CA TRP A 20 -12.27 -42.94 20.96
C TRP A 20 -12.42 -44.46 20.79
N LYS A 21 -13.28 -45.08 21.60
CA LYS A 21 -13.78 -46.43 21.33
C LYS A 21 -15.17 -46.29 20.72
N GLN A 22 -15.28 -46.52 19.42
CA GLN A 22 -16.57 -46.75 18.77
C GLN A 22 -17.22 -47.95 19.46
N THR A 23 -18.25 -47.71 20.28
CA THR A 23 -19.08 -48.79 20.81
C THR A 23 -19.84 -49.36 19.61
N ARG A 24 -19.47 -50.58 19.17
CA ARG A 24 -20.24 -51.28 18.13
C ARG A 24 -21.65 -51.51 18.66
N ILE A 25 -22.60 -50.72 18.19
CA ILE A 25 -24.03 -50.97 18.43
C ILE A 25 -24.37 -52.26 17.68
N ALA A 26 -24.97 -53.23 18.38
CA ALA A 26 -25.40 -54.49 17.79
C ALA A 26 -26.36 -54.23 16.62
N ALA A 27 -26.20 -54.97 15.52
CA ALA A 27 -27.01 -54.81 14.32
C ALA A 27 -28.52 -54.89 14.64
N ALA A 28 -29.26 -53.87 14.20
CA ALA A 28 -30.70 -53.78 14.42
C ALA A 28 -31.42 -54.98 13.76
N ARG A 29 -32.09 -55.81 14.56
CA ARG A 29 -33.00 -56.84 14.05
C ARG A 29 -34.30 -56.19 13.60
N ARG A 30 -34.90 -56.71 12.50
CA ARG A 30 -36.17 -56.22 11.92
C ARG A 30 -37.24 -56.04 13.00
N ARG A 31 -37.67 -54.79 13.20
CA ARG A 31 -38.84 -54.41 14.00
C ARG A 31 -39.70 -53.42 13.19
N PRO A 32 -41.02 -53.33 13.44
CA PRO A 32 -41.89 -52.40 12.73
C PRO A 32 -41.49 -50.95 13.02
N ALA A 33 -41.34 -50.13 11.97
CA ALA A 33 -40.96 -48.73 12.10
C ALA A 33 -42.12 -47.92 12.71
N THR A 34 -42.09 -47.75 14.03
CA THR A 34 -43.05 -46.90 14.77
C THR A 34 -42.38 -45.78 15.54
N ASP A 35 -41.05 -45.68 15.51
CA ASP A 35 -40.30 -44.65 16.22
C ASP A 35 -39.80 -43.57 15.24
N LEU A 36 -40.11 -42.31 15.57
CA LEU A 36 -39.52 -41.12 14.96
C LEU A 36 -37.98 -41.22 14.95
N LEU A 37 -37.36 -40.74 13.88
CA LEU A 37 -35.90 -40.65 13.73
C LEU A 37 -35.32 -39.76 14.85
N THR A 38 -35.01 -40.34 16.00
CA THR A 38 -34.20 -39.67 17.02
C THR A 38 -32.77 -39.65 16.51
N LEU A 39 -32.28 -38.45 16.18
CA LEU A 39 -30.85 -38.23 15.93
C LEU A 39 -30.05 -38.83 17.10
N PRO A 40 -28.91 -39.50 16.83
CA PRO A 40 -28.09 -40.04 17.90
C PRO A 40 -27.69 -38.89 18.84
N GLN A 41 -28.07 -38.99 20.12
CA GLN A 41 -27.59 -38.08 21.14
C GLN A 41 -26.08 -38.28 21.28
N PHE A 42 -25.33 -37.21 21.02
CA PHE A 42 -23.91 -37.17 21.33
C PHE A 42 -23.75 -37.15 22.85
N ASP A 43 -22.83 -37.95 23.36
CA ASP A 43 -22.45 -37.92 24.77
C ASP A 43 -22.04 -36.48 25.13
N PRO A 44 -22.58 -35.88 26.21
CA PRO A 44 -22.21 -34.54 26.65
C PRO A 44 -20.71 -34.37 26.96
N ALA A 45 -19.96 -35.48 27.09
CA ALA A 45 -18.51 -35.49 27.17
C ALA A 45 -17.81 -35.20 25.82
N ILE A 46 -18.54 -35.21 24.70
CA ILE A 46 -18.00 -34.88 23.37
C ILE A 46 -17.93 -33.36 23.26
N PRO A 47 -16.73 -32.78 23.08
CA PRO A 47 -16.59 -31.34 22.91
C PRO A 47 -17.40 -30.86 21.71
N SER A 48 -18.40 -30.00 21.95
CA SER A 48 -19.23 -29.41 20.88
C SER A 48 -18.47 -28.40 20.03
N GLN A 49 -17.27 -28.00 20.47
CA GLN A 49 -16.37 -27.10 19.78
C GLN A 49 -14.94 -27.64 19.88
N VAL A 50 -14.34 -27.94 18.74
CA VAL A 50 -12.93 -28.26 18.63
C VAL A 50 -12.25 -27.05 17.99
N LYS A 51 -11.29 -26.45 18.70
CA LYS A 51 -10.36 -25.48 18.09
C LYS A 51 -9.19 -26.27 17.51
N LEU A 52 -9.19 -26.45 16.19
CA LEU A 52 -8.02 -26.94 15.48
C LEU A 52 -6.95 -25.84 15.50
N GLN A 53 -5.81 -26.13 16.12
CA GLN A 53 -4.65 -25.24 16.13
C GLN A 53 -3.55 -25.87 15.28
N TRP A 54 -3.18 -25.22 14.19
CA TRP A 54 -1.93 -25.51 13.50
C TRP A 54 -0.78 -25.14 14.44
N ARG A 55 0.21 -26.03 14.62
CA ARG A 55 1.38 -25.69 15.45
C ARG A 55 2.13 -24.55 14.76
N SER A 56 2.23 -23.40 15.43
CA SER A 56 3.16 -22.35 14.99
C SER A 56 4.55 -22.94 14.90
N SER A 57 5.24 -22.69 13.78
CA SER A 57 6.57 -23.27 13.57
C SER A 57 7.56 -22.77 14.65
N SER A 58 8.58 -23.58 14.97
CA SER A 58 9.64 -23.15 15.89
C SER A 58 10.34 -21.88 15.40
N ALA A 59 10.44 -21.72 14.08
CA ALA A 59 10.99 -20.54 13.42
C ALA A 59 10.14 -19.28 13.65
N GLU A 60 8.81 -19.35 13.49
CA GLU A 60 7.90 -18.23 13.80
C GLU A 60 8.01 -17.80 15.25
N THR A 61 7.97 -18.77 16.17
CA THR A 61 8.02 -18.49 17.61
C THR A 61 9.33 -17.80 18.00
N GLU A 62 10.45 -18.25 17.42
CA GLU A 62 11.75 -17.64 17.64
C GLU A 62 11.84 -16.22 17.06
N LEU A 63 11.31 -16.02 15.84
CA LEU A 63 11.24 -14.69 15.22
C LEU A 63 10.44 -13.73 16.09
N VAL A 64 9.22 -14.13 16.48
CA VAL A 64 8.34 -13.33 17.35
C VAL A 64 9.05 -12.94 18.64
N ARG A 65 9.70 -13.90 19.31
CA ARG A 65 10.46 -13.64 20.54
C ARG A 65 11.53 -12.57 20.33
N LYS A 66 12.29 -12.66 19.25
CA LYS A 66 13.32 -11.65 18.92
C LYS A 66 12.72 -10.27 18.68
N HIS A 67 11.57 -10.17 18.03
CA HIS A 67 10.90 -8.88 17.84
C HIS A 67 10.39 -8.25 19.15
N PHE A 68 9.93 -9.04 20.11
CA PHE A 68 9.63 -8.53 21.46
C PHE A 68 10.88 -8.12 22.23
N GLN A 69 11.99 -8.84 22.05
CA GLN A 69 13.24 -8.58 22.77
C GLN A 69 14.01 -7.36 22.23
N TYR A 70 14.08 -7.22 20.91
CA TYR A 70 14.93 -6.23 20.24
C TYR A 70 14.14 -5.11 19.56
N GLY A 71 12.84 -5.29 19.36
CA GLY A 71 11.94 -4.29 18.78
C GLY A 71 11.21 -3.45 19.83
N PRO A 72 10.38 -2.49 19.39
CA PRO A 72 9.63 -1.58 20.25
C PRO A 72 8.28 -2.16 20.71
N LEU A 73 8.08 -3.47 20.56
CA LEU A 73 6.83 -4.14 20.90
C LEU A 73 6.69 -4.28 22.41
N ARG A 74 5.45 -4.15 22.91
CA ARG A 74 5.17 -4.20 24.35
C ARG A 74 4.29 -5.41 24.65
N ALA A 75 4.67 -6.18 25.67
CA ALA A 75 3.81 -7.27 26.17
C ALA A 75 2.45 -6.75 26.66
N ALA A 76 2.39 -5.50 27.13
CA ALA A 76 1.15 -4.85 27.57
C ALA A 76 0.13 -4.62 26.44
N ASP A 77 0.55 -4.68 25.17
CA ASP A 77 -0.34 -4.54 24.01
C ASP A 77 -1.00 -5.88 23.61
N VAL A 78 -0.70 -6.98 24.32
CA VAL A 78 -1.14 -8.34 24.01
C VAL A 78 -2.22 -8.78 25.01
N HIS A 79 -3.36 -9.23 24.51
CA HIS A 79 -4.50 -9.62 25.32
C HIS A 79 -5.02 -11.01 24.89
N ASN A 80 -4.86 -12.00 25.78
CA ASN A 80 -5.32 -13.38 25.59
C ASN A 80 -4.98 -13.97 24.20
N PRO A 81 -3.69 -13.99 23.79
CA PRO A 81 -3.32 -14.43 22.45
C PRO A 81 -3.55 -15.94 22.29
N THR A 82 -4.02 -16.33 21.11
CA THR A 82 -4.27 -17.74 20.78
C THR A 82 -2.99 -18.50 20.44
N ASN A 83 -1.97 -17.81 19.92
CA ASN A 83 -0.63 -18.33 19.64
C ASN A 83 0.42 -17.18 19.58
N ALA A 84 1.68 -17.50 19.29
CA ALA A 84 2.77 -16.51 19.23
C ALA A 84 2.58 -15.48 18.09
N VAL A 85 2.10 -15.92 16.92
CA VAL A 85 1.87 -15.03 15.75
C VAL A 85 0.74 -14.04 16.05
N ASP A 86 -0.33 -14.49 16.72
CA ASP A 86 -1.42 -13.64 17.18
C ASP A 86 -0.94 -12.61 18.22
N ALA A 87 -0.14 -13.03 19.21
CA ALA A 87 0.49 -12.11 20.15
C ALA A 87 1.34 -11.04 19.44
N PHE A 88 2.11 -11.46 18.44
CA PHE A 88 2.92 -10.57 17.63
C PHE A 88 2.08 -9.60 16.81
N ARG A 89 1.04 -10.08 16.13
CA ARG A 89 0.09 -9.27 15.36
C ARG A 89 -0.54 -8.18 16.24
N GLN A 90 -1.04 -8.54 17.42
CA GLN A 90 -1.64 -7.60 18.37
C GLN A 90 -0.65 -6.49 18.77
N ALA A 91 0.56 -6.87 19.19
CA ALA A 91 1.58 -5.91 19.62
C ALA A 91 2.09 -5.04 18.46
N LEU A 92 2.32 -5.63 17.28
CA LEU A 92 2.76 -4.93 16.08
C LEU A 92 1.72 -3.89 15.63
N PHE A 93 0.45 -4.27 15.58
CA PHE A 93 -0.63 -3.36 15.18
C PHE A 93 -0.92 -2.30 16.23
N ALA A 94 -0.77 -2.60 17.53
CA ALA A 94 -0.76 -1.58 18.56
C ALA A 94 0.40 -0.58 18.39
N TRP A 95 1.59 -1.07 18.03
CA TRP A 95 2.72 -0.21 17.73
C TRP A 95 2.47 0.67 16.50
N PHE A 96 1.97 0.11 15.39
CA PHE A 96 1.60 0.88 14.21
C PHE A 96 0.60 1.97 14.53
N ARG A 97 -0.51 1.65 15.22
CA ARG A 97 -1.53 2.63 15.61
C ARG A 97 -0.98 3.80 16.42
N ARG A 98 0.08 3.59 17.22
CA ARG A 98 0.77 4.69 17.92
C ARG A 98 1.55 5.59 16.96
N GLN A 99 2.07 5.05 15.86
CA GLN A 99 2.74 5.80 14.81
C GLN A 99 1.75 6.50 13.88
N THR A 100 0.64 5.84 13.56
CA THR A 100 -0.34 6.19 12.53
C THR A 100 -1.63 6.78 13.10
N LYS A 101 -1.54 7.65 14.12
CA LYS A 101 -2.69 8.50 14.54
C LYS A 101 -3.45 8.97 13.29
N PRO A 102 -4.80 8.97 13.30
CA PRO A 102 -5.60 8.95 12.08
C PRO A 102 -5.12 9.98 11.08
N PHE A 103 -4.67 9.48 9.92
CA PHE A 103 -4.33 10.30 8.76
C PHE A 103 -5.62 10.85 8.16
N GLY A 104 -5.56 12.09 7.67
CA GLY A 104 -6.72 12.74 7.06
C GLY A 104 -6.86 12.44 5.58
N ARG A 105 -5.74 12.31 4.87
CA ARG A 105 -5.67 12.20 3.41
C ARG A 105 -5.15 10.83 2.94
N LEU A 106 -4.22 10.24 3.69
CA LEU A 106 -3.63 8.94 3.35
C LEU A 106 -4.48 7.79 3.89
N GLN A 107 -4.80 6.81 3.03
CA GLN A 107 -5.56 5.61 3.43
C GLN A 107 -4.72 4.36 3.22
N PHE A 108 -4.50 3.62 4.32
CA PHE A 108 -3.76 2.37 4.28
C PHE A 108 -3.88 1.60 5.61
N GLU A 109 -3.65 0.29 5.56
CA GLU A 109 -3.68 -0.57 6.74
C GLU A 109 -2.48 -1.53 6.78
N PRO A 110 -1.76 -1.65 7.91
CA PRO A 110 -0.73 -2.67 8.03
C PRO A 110 -1.34 -4.07 8.11
N ARG A 111 -0.77 -5.01 7.36
CA ARG A 111 -1.13 -6.42 7.38
C ARG A 111 0.08 -7.30 7.64
N LEU A 112 -0.19 -8.51 8.13
CA LEU A 112 0.81 -9.51 8.45
C LEU A 112 0.41 -10.83 7.79
N PHE A 113 1.32 -11.38 7.02
CA PHE A 113 1.15 -12.59 6.23
C PHE A 113 2.17 -13.64 6.63
N ASP A 114 1.80 -14.91 6.53
CA ASP A 114 2.77 -16.00 6.50
C ASP A 114 3.37 -16.20 5.10
N ARG A 115 4.42 -17.02 5.03
CA ARG A 115 5.14 -17.29 3.77
C ARG A 115 4.23 -17.87 2.68
N ASN A 116 3.33 -18.77 3.02
CA ASN A 116 2.49 -19.43 2.01
C ASN A 116 1.45 -18.43 1.48
N GLU A 117 0.85 -17.62 2.35
CA GLU A 117 -0.09 -16.59 1.92
C GLU A 117 0.57 -15.58 0.97
N VAL A 118 1.82 -15.15 1.24
CA VAL A 118 2.56 -14.27 0.30
C VAL A 118 2.82 -14.97 -1.02
N ARG A 119 3.29 -16.22 -1.00
CA ARG A 119 3.57 -16.98 -2.23
C ARG A 119 2.30 -17.15 -3.06
N ASP A 120 1.16 -17.40 -2.43
CA ASP A 120 -0.11 -17.58 -3.12
C ASP A 120 -0.53 -16.27 -3.80
N VAL A 121 -0.40 -15.12 -3.13
CA VAL A 121 -0.64 -13.80 -3.74
C VAL A 121 0.31 -13.53 -4.90
N LEU A 122 1.61 -13.76 -4.74
CA LEU A 122 2.60 -13.48 -5.80
C LEU A 122 2.40 -14.37 -7.02
N LYS A 123 1.96 -15.62 -6.81
CA LYS A 123 1.60 -16.53 -7.89
C LYS A 123 0.40 -16.04 -8.69
N GLU A 124 -0.58 -15.39 -8.05
CA GLU A 124 -1.75 -14.86 -8.73
C GLU A 124 -1.38 -13.73 -9.72
N ILE A 125 -0.37 -12.92 -9.37
CA ILE A 125 0.10 -11.77 -10.18
C ILE A 125 1.38 -12.07 -11.00
N ASP A 126 1.71 -13.36 -11.21
CA ASP A 126 2.89 -13.84 -11.96
C ASP A 126 4.23 -13.20 -11.52
N VAL A 127 4.38 -12.90 -10.23
CA VAL A 127 5.65 -12.42 -9.66
C VAL A 127 6.49 -13.60 -9.18
N GLU A 128 7.74 -13.66 -9.65
CA GLU A 128 8.68 -14.72 -9.30
C GLU A 128 8.93 -14.78 -7.78
N TRP A 129 8.72 -15.97 -7.21
CA TRP A 129 9.02 -16.27 -5.83
C TRP A 129 10.44 -16.84 -5.71
N ASP A 130 11.20 -16.33 -4.74
CA ASP A 130 12.51 -16.89 -4.39
C ASP A 130 12.33 -18.13 -3.48
N ASP A 131 12.49 -19.33 -4.04
CA ASP A 131 12.35 -20.59 -3.30
C ASP A 131 13.31 -20.71 -2.10
N ASP A 132 14.45 -20.01 -2.15
CA ASP A 132 15.44 -19.97 -1.08
C ASP A 132 15.05 -19.03 0.08
N ASP A 133 14.00 -18.20 -0.08
CA ASP A 133 13.53 -17.32 0.98
C ASP A 133 12.80 -18.09 2.08
N THR A 134 13.49 -18.28 3.20
CA THR A 134 12.99 -19.00 4.38
C THR A 134 12.29 -18.11 5.40
N THR A 135 12.02 -16.84 5.07
CA THR A 135 11.37 -15.90 5.99
C THR A 135 9.97 -16.40 6.35
N PRO A 136 9.64 -16.57 7.64
CA PRO A 136 8.37 -17.17 8.04
C PRO A 136 7.19 -16.20 8.01
N LEU A 137 7.46 -14.89 8.18
CA LEU A 137 6.43 -13.85 8.28
C LEU A 137 6.83 -12.61 7.48
N PHE A 138 5.84 -12.05 6.79
CA PHE A 138 5.95 -10.86 5.98
C PHE A 138 4.98 -9.80 6.47
N MET A 139 5.38 -8.55 6.33
CA MET A 139 4.57 -7.38 6.61
C MET A 139 4.27 -6.68 5.30
N THR A 140 3.05 -6.18 5.17
CA THR A 140 2.67 -5.34 4.02
C THR A 140 1.79 -4.18 4.50
N ILE A 141 1.59 -3.22 3.60
CA ILE A 141 0.62 -2.16 3.75
C ILE A 141 -0.46 -2.37 2.68
N GLU A 142 -1.68 -2.62 3.12
CA GLU A 142 -2.85 -2.68 2.26
C GLU A 142 -3.34 -1.26 1.92
N LEU A 143 -3.71 -1.08 0.66
CA LEU A 143 -4.25 0.11 0.02
C LEU A 143 -5.65 -0.27 -0.48
N PRO A 144 -6.68 -0.21 0.39
CA PRO A 144 -7.99 -0.81 0.10
C PRO A 144 -8.83 0.00 -0.89
N ASN A 145 -8.53 1.29 -1.03
CA ASN A 145 -9.21 2.25 -1.88
C ASN A 145 -8.27 3.44 -2.11
N GLU A 146 -8.72 4.36 -2.96
CA GLU A 146 -7.96 5.54 -3.30
C GLU A 146 -8.86 6.77 -3.36
N TRP A 147 -8.38 7.86 -2.77
CA TRP A 147 -9.05 9.15 -2.78
C TRP A 147 -8.28 10.13 -3.65
N VAL A 148 -9.02 10.88 -4.46
CA VAL A 148 -8.48 11.90 -5.36
C VAL A 148 -8.62 13.28 -4.72
N TYR A 149 -7.53 14.05 -4.72
CA TYR A 149 -7.49 15.38 -4.16
C TYR A 149 -6.97 16.41 -5.16
N SER A 150 -7.64 17.56 -5.25
CA SER A 150 -7.30 18.66 -6.15
C SER A 150 -6.33 19.65 -5.48
N LEU A 151 -5.34 20.13 -6.24
CA LEU A 151 -4.43 21.22 -5.86
C LEU A 151 -4.97 22.61 -6.23
N GLU A 152 -5.82 22.71 -7.25
CA GLU A 152 -6.23 23.96 -7.88
C GLU A 152 -6.77 24.98 -6.86
N GLY A 153 -7.69 24.54 -5.99
CA GLY A 153 -8.34 25.39 -4.98
C GLY A 153 -7.38 26.04 -3.96
N LYS A 154 -6.16 25.53 -3.82
CA LYS A 154 -5.12 26.11 -2.93
C LYS A 154 -3.92 26.71 -3.68
N ALA A 155 -3.86 26.53 -4.99
CA ALA A 155 -2.69 26.85 -5.80
C ALA A 155 -2.43 28.35 -5.93
N GLN A 156 -3.48 29.16 -6.12
CA GLN A 156 -3.33 30.60 -6.36
C GLN A 156 -2.53 31.30 -5.26
N ALA A 157 -2.90 31.11 -3.99
CA ALA A 157 -2.19 31.78 -2.89
C ALA A 157 -0.79 31.18 -2.62
N LEU A 158 -0.46 29.98 -3.12
CA LEU A 158 0.92 29.48 -3.15
C LEU A 158 1.74 30.21 -4.23
N ARG A 159 1.18 30.37 -5.43
CA ARG A 159 1.80 31.10 -6.56
C ARG A 159 2.06 32.57 -6.22
N GLU A 160 1.09 33.24 -5.60
CA GLU A 160 1.21 34.63 -5.14
C GLU A 160 2.32 34.80 -4.10
N ALA A 161 2.53 33.80 -3.24
CA ALA A 161 3.59 33.85 -2.23
C ALA A 161 4.99 33.66 -2.84
N HIS A 162 5.13 32.75 -3.81
CA HIS A 162 6.35 32.55 -4.60
C HIS A 162 6.07 31.62 -5.80
N PRO A 163 6.54 31.94 -7.03
CA PRO A 163 6.25 31.14 -8.23
C PRO A 163 6.72 29.69 -8.12
N GLY A 164 7.90 29.43 -7.53
CA GLY A 164 8.42 28.07 -7.33
C GLY A 164 7.89 27.32 -6.09
N LEU A 165 6.93 27.87 -5.32
CA LEU A 165 6.45 27.19 -4.10
C LEU A 165 5.58 25.98 -4.43
N LEU A 166 4.71 26.08 -5.44
CA LEU A 166 3.82 24.99 -5.82
C LEU A 166 4.62 23.76 -6.28
N ALA A 167 5.60 23.97 -7.18
CA ALA A 167 6.50 22.92 -7.62
C ALA A 167 7.31 22.31 -6.46
N ALA A 168 7.78 23.13 -5.50
CA ALA A 168 8.46 22.62 -4.32
C ALA A 168 7.56 21.79 -3.39
N VAL A 169 6.25 22.07 -3.37
CA VAL A 169 5.24 21.28 -2.64
C VAL A 169 5.03 19.95 -3.35
N THR A 170 4.80 19.94 -4.66
CA THR A 170 4.55 18.70 -5.41
C THR A 170 5.78 17.79 -5.43
N SER A 171 6.98 18.32 -5.63
CA SER A 171 8.22 17.53 -5.49
C SER A 171 8.42 16.95 -4.08
N ALA A 172 7.95 17.64 -3.03
CA ALA A 172 8.04 17.11 -1.68
C ALA A 172 7.01 15.99 -1.42
N ILE A 173 5.85 16.05 -2.07
CA ILE A 173 4.83 14.99 -2.05
C ILE A 173 5.37 13.76 -2.77
N ASP A 174 5.81 13.92 -4.01
CA ASP A 174 6.36 12.85 -4.85
C ASP A 174 7.55 12.15 -4.15
N TRP A 175 8.54 12.93 -3.68
CA TRP A 175 9.70 12.35 -3.02
C TRP A 175 9.36 11.67 -1.69
N ALA A 176 8.33 12.16 -0.97
CA ALA A 176 7.83 11.47 0.21
C ALA A 176 7.13 10.15 -0.15
N GLY A 177 6.34 10.16 -1.22
CA GLY A 177 5.67 8.96 -1.73
C GLY A 177 6.66 7.88 -2.15
N ALA A 178 7.63 8.24 -2.99
CA ALA A 178 8.68 7.35 -3.47
C ALA A 178 9.55 6.73 -2.35
N ARG A 179 9.64 7.38 -1.18
CA ARG A 179 10.37 6.83 -0.02
C ARG A 179 9.52 6.02 0.95
N THR A 180 8.20 6.10 0.83
CA THR A 180 7.27 5.52 1.80
C THR A 180 6.17 4.74 1.10
N LEU A 181 4.99 5.33 0.94
CA LEU A 181 3.87 4.73 0.24
C LEU A 181 3.58 5.51 -1.02
N TRP A 182 3.27 4.78 -2.09
CA TRP A 182 2.98 5.38 -3.37
C TRP A 182 1.83 6.39 -3.29
N VAL A 183 2.06 7.56 -3.86
CA VAL A 183 1.09 8.63 -4.04
C VAL A 183 1.14 9.01 -5.51
N ARG A 184 0.02 8.96 -6.20
CA ARG A 184 -0.05 9.44 -7.58
C ARG A 184 0.01 10.96 -7.59
N CYS A 185 0.92 11.49 -8.38
CA CYS A 185 1.10 12.92 -8.59
C CYS A 185 0.68 13.28 -10.03
N PRO A 186 0.50 14.56 -10.37
CA PRO A 186 0.03 14.98 -11.69
C PRO A 186 0.85 14.43 -12.88
N ASP A 187 2.15 14.19 -12.70
CA ASP A 187 3.00 13.56 -13.71
C ASP A 187 2.66 12.09 -13.99
N TRP A 188 2.15 11.34 -13.00
CA TRP A 188 1.65 9.99 -13.25
C TRP A 188 0.46 10.01 -14.21
N PHE A 189 -0.50 10.92 -14.01
CA PHE A 189 -1.64 11.07 -14.92
C PHE A 189 -1.19 11.50 -16.32
N MET A 190 -0.20 12.40 -16.39
CA MET A 190 0.36 12.81 -17.67
C MET A 190 1.03 11.64 -18.40
N TYR A 191 1.75 10.79 -17.67
CA TYR A 191 2.37 9.59 -18.20
C TYR A 191 1.32 8.59 -18.72
N GLU A 192 0.29 8.28 -17.92
CA GLU A 192 -0.78 7.36 -18.34
C GLU A 192 -1.53 7.88 -19.57
N PHE A 193 -1.79 9.20 -19.62
CA PHE A 193 -2.38 9.83 -20.80
C PHE A 193 -1.48 9.67 -22.03
N ALA A 194 -0.18 9.94 -21.89
CA ALA A 194 0.77 9.78 -22.97
C ALA A 194 0.84 8.31 -23.43
N CYS A 195 0.79 7.34 -22.53
CA CYS A 195 0.71 5.92 -22.88
C CYS A 195 -0.56 5.56 -23.65
N ALA A 196 -1.69 6.19 -23.33
CA ALA A 196 -2.96 5.93 -23.99
C ALA A 196 -3.04 6.55 -25.40
N TRP A 197 -2.47 7.75 -25.58
CA TRP A 197 -2.75 8.58 -26.76
C TRP A 197 -1.52 8.98 -27.58
N TRP A 198 -0.32 8.94 -26.99
CA TRP A 198 0.93 9.48 -27.57
C TRP A 198 2.10 8.48 -27.52
N ASP A 199 1.82 7.18 -27.53
CA ASP A 199 2.82 6.08 -27.48
C ASP A 199 3.82 6.20 -26.30
N GLY A 200 3.38 6.81 -25.20
CA GLY A 200 4.19 7.03 -24.00
C GLY A 200 5.14 8.22 -24.05
N ASP A 201 5.15 9.03 -25.11
CA ASP A 201 5.98 10.24 -25.18
C ASP A 201 5.28 11.47 -24.60
N GLU A 202 5.51 11.74 -23.31
CA GLU A 202 5.04 12.96 -22.64
C GLU A 202 5.54 14.26 -23.28
N SER A 203 6.60 14.22 -24.11
CA SER A 203 7.26 15.37 -24.73
C SER A 203 6.93 15.59 -26.21
N ILE A 204 6.04 14.77 -26.77
CA ILE A 204 5.59 14.83 -28.16
C ILE A 204 5.09 16.23 -28.58
N SER A 205 5.29 16.60 -29.85
CA SER A 205 4.75 17.83 -30.42
C SER A 205 3.26 17.70 -30.76
N ASP A 206 2.56 18.83 -30.96
CA ASP A 206 1.16 18.79 -31.41
C ASP A 206 1.04 18.19 -32.81
N GLU A 207 2.01 18.46 -33.68
CA GLU A 207 2.03 17.93 -35.04
C GLU A 207 2.18 16.41 -35.07
N ASP A 208 3.12 15.88 -34.28
CA ASP A 208 3.37 14.44 -34.19
C ASP A 208 2.21 13.74 -33.47
N ALA A 209 1.64 14.36 -32.43
CA ALA A 209 0.47 13.82 -31.73
C ALA A 209 -0.77 13.76 -32.64
N ASP A 210 -1.01 14.77 -33.48
CA ASP A 210 -2.13 14.74 -34.45
C ASP A 210 -2.00 13.56 -35.42
N GLU A 211 -0.78 13.16 -35.79
CA GLU A 211 -0.54 11.98 -36.64
C GLU A 211 -1.05 10.70 -35.96
N PHE A 212 -0.71 10.47 -34.69
CA PHE A 212 -1.20 9.31 -33.93
C PHE A 212 -2.71 9.35 -33.69
N LEU A 213 -3.25 10.55 -33.42
CA LEU A 213 -4.67 10.72 -33.11
C LEU A 213 -5.58 10.50 -34.33
N ARG A 214 -5.06 10.59 -35.55
CA ARG A 214 -5.81 10.23 -36.77
C ARG A 214 -6.19 8.75 -36.82
N ASP A 215 -5.37 7.87 -36.26
CA ASP A 215 -5.70 6.44 -36.18
C ASP A 215 -6.86 6.17 -35.21
N ALA A 216 -7.01 7.02 -34.18
CA ALA A 216 -8.05 6.87 -33.17
C ALA A 216 -9.36 7.61 -33.52
N PHE A 217 -9.27 8.78 -34.16
CA PHE A 217 -10.39 9.71 -34.38
C PHE A 217 -10.67 10.01 -35.86
N ASP A 218 -10.02 9.32 -36.80
CA ASP A 218 -10.17 9.50 -38.25
C ASP A 218 -10.07 11.00 -38.67
N ASP A 219 -11.12 11.54 -39.30
CA ASP A 219 -11.21 12.91 -39.80
C ASP A 219 -11.82 13.91 -38.80
N ASP A 220 -12.15 13.50 -37.57
CA ASP A 220 -12.70 14.38 -36.54
C ASP A 220 -11.62 15.29 -35.93
N ALA A 221 -11.40 16.43 -36.58
CA ALA A 221 -10.39 17.41 -36.16
C ALA A 221 -10.70 18.06 -34.81
N ASP A 222 -11.98 18.20 -34.45
CA ASP A 222 -12.38 18.79 -33.17
C ASP A 222 -12.05 17.82 -32.02
N ALA A 223 -12.34 16.51 -32.21
CA ALA A 223 -11.94 15.48 -31.28
C ALA A 223 -10.41 15.43 -31.13
N ARG A 224 -9.65 15.40 -32.23
CA ARG A 224 -8.17 15.37 -32.14
C ARG A 224 -7.60 16.58 -31.42
N HIS A 225 -8.11 17.78 -31.67
CA HIS A 225 -7.65 19.01 -31.01
C HIS A 225 -7.77 18.94 -29.47
N HIS A 226 -8.80 18.25 -28.98
CA HIS A 226 -9.05 18.04 -27.56
C HIS A 226 -7.96 17.19 -26.88
N TYR A 227 -7.33 16.29 -27.61
CA TYR A 227 -6.28 15.37 -27.11
C TYR A 227 -4.85 15.83 -27.45
N LEU A 228 -4.68 17.03 -28.01
CA LEU A 228 -3.35 17.55 -28.33
C LEU A 228 -2.55 17.93 -27.07
N PRO A 229 -1.21 17.79 -27.10
CA PRO A 229 -0.35 18.16 -26.00
C PRO A 229 -0.51 19.61 -25.50
N SER A 230 -0.69 20.58 -26.39
CA SER A 230 -0.93 21.98 -26.00
C SER A 230 -2.24 22.20 -25.24
N THR A 231 -3.25 21.36 -25.49
CA THR A 231 -4.55 21.38 -24.81
C THR A 231 -4.48 20.65 -23.47
N VAL A 232 -3.91 19.43 -23.47
CA VAL A 232 -4.01 18.50 -22.33
C VAL A 232 -2.96 18.77 -21.25
N ARG A 233 -1.71 19.09 -21.60
CA ARG A 233 -0.64 19.29 -20.60
C ARG A 233 -1.01 20.36 -19.54
N PRO A 234 -1.56 21.53 -19.91
CA PRO A 234 -1.97 22.53 -18.92
C PRO A 234 -3.14 22.09 -18.02
N LEU A 235 -3.94 21.12 -18.45
CA LEU A 235 -5.08 20.58 -17.69
C LEU A 235 -4.63 19.50 -16.71
N ILE A 236 -3.81 18.54 -17.15
CA ILE A 236 -3.41 17.41 -16.31
C ILE A 236 -2.21 17.76 -15.43
N CYS A 237 -1.14 18.32 -16.01
CA CYS A 237 0.13 18.55 -15.32
C CYS A 237 0.80 19.85 -15.78
N PRO A 238 0.27 21.02 -15.39
CA PRO A 238 0.94 22.29 -15.64
C PRO A 238 2.40 22.28 -15.14
N GLU A 239 3.27 23.04 -15.83
CA GLU A 239 4.72 23.05 -15.55
C GLU A 239 5.08 23.35 -14.09
N ASP A 240 4.28 24.15 -13.40
CA ASP A 240 4.53 24.55 -12.00
C ASP A 240 3.97 23.57 -10.96
N VAL A 241 3.31 22.48 -11.39
CA VAL A 241 2.93 21.34 -10.54
C VAL A 241 3.73 20.08 -10.84
N ARG A 242 4.42 20.02 -11.99
CA ARG A 242 5.28 18.88 -12.34
C ARG A 242 6.33 18.64 -11.26
N PRO A 243 6.31 17.49 -10.55
CA PRO A 243 7.20 17.25 -9.42
C PRO A 243 8.62 16.92 -9.87
N SER A 244 8.76 16.23 -11.01
CA SER A 244 10.06 15.83 -11.55
C SER A 244 10.09 15.88 -13.09
N PHE A 245 11.28 16.02 -13.65
CA PHE A 245 11.49 16.00 -15.09
C PHE A 245 12.83 15.36 -15.46
N TYR A 246 12.87 14.71 -16.62
CA TYR A 246 14.08 14.08 -17.13
C TYR A 246 14.85 15.05 -18.03
N ARG A 247 16.12 15.31 -17.70
CA ARG A 247 16.98 16.18 -18.52
C ARG A 247 18.44 15.75 -18.46
N GLY A 248 19.04 15.52 -19.63
CA GLY A 248 20.46 15.20 -19.75
C GLY A 248 20.84 13.87 -19.09
N GLY A 249 19.99 12.85 -19.23
CA GLY A 249 20.25 11.52 -18.68
C GLY A 249 19.93 11.36 -17.19
N ARG A 250 19.28 12.35 -16.57
CA ARG A 250 19.02 12.37 -15.12
C ARG A 250 17.65 12.95 -14.81
N TRP A 251 17.02 12.38 -13.78
CA TRP A 251 15.83 12.93 -13.16
C TRP A 251 16.20 14.10 -12.25
N HIS A 252 15.50 15.21 -12.43
CA HIS A 252 15.57 16.40 -11.58
C HIS A 252 14.20 16.60 -10.95
N HIS A 253 14.16 17.16 -9.75
CA HIS A 253 12.91 17.61 -9.17
C HIS A 253 12.92 19.12 -9.06
N ASN A 254 11.73 19.71 -9.07
CA ASN A 254 11.59 21.14 -8.93
C ASN A 254 11.78 21.55 -7.46
N HIS A 255 12.81 22.34 -7.19
CA HIS A 255 13.16 22.69 -5.82
C HIS A 255 13.23 24.20 -5.62
N LEU A 256 12.52 24.68 -4.60
CA LEU A 256 12.85 25.96 -4.03
C LEU A 256 14.05 25.78 -3.07
N PRO A 257 15.17 26.50 -3.24
CA PRO A 257 16.31 26.37 -2.34
C PRO A 257 15.92 26.55 -0.88
N LEU A 258 16.42 25.70 0.03
CA LEU A 258 15.98 25.69 1.44
C LEU A 258 16.08 27.04 2.14
N LYS A 259 17.10 27.84 1.82
CA LYS A 259 17.26 29.19 2.37
C LYS A 259 16.11 30.11 1.93
N GLN A 260 15.70 30.02 0.66
CA GLN A 260 14.56 30.78 0.13
C GLN A 260 13.25 30.29 0.74
N LEU A 261 13.07 28.97 0.87
CA LEU A 261 11.88 28.40 1.52
C LEU A 261 11.78 28.80 3.00
N ALA A 262 12.90 28.83 3.73
CA ALA A 262 12.96 29.30 5.11
C ALA A 262 12.66 30.80 5.23
N ALA A 263 13.20 31.62 4.32
CA ALA A 263 12.89 33.05 4.26
C ALA A 263 11.41 33.29 3.95
N LEU A 264 10.85 32.54 2.99
CA LEU A 264 9.43 32.56 2.62
C LEU A 264 8.55 32.19 3.81
N ARG A 265 8.88 31.10 4.52
CA ARG A 265 8.18 30.71 5.76
C ARG A 265 8.15 31.84 6.78
N ASN A 266 9.25 32.58 6.95
CA ASN A 266 9.36 33.63 7.98
C ASN A 266 8.54 34.89 7.63
N ARG A 267 8.40 35.21 6.34
CA ARG A 267 7.60 36.37 5.89
C ARG A 267 6.12 36.04 5.65
N SER A 268 5.78 34.79 5.35
CA SER A 268 4.41 34.34 5.11
C SER A 268 3.61 34.14 6.40
N ARG A 269 2.29 34.14 6.28
CA ARG A 269 1.33 33.86 7.36
C ARG A 269 0.37 32.75 6.97
N GLY A 270 -0.49 32.32 7.90
CA GLY A 270 -1.56 31.37 7.63
C GLY A 270 -1.08 30.03 7.07
N TYR A 271 -1.82 29.50 6.10
CA TYR A 271 -1.57 28.18 5.53
C TYR A 271 -0.27 28.12 4.71
N VAL A 272 0.11 29.19 3.98
CA VAL A 272 1.37 29.26 3.22
C VAL A 272 2.58 29.05 4.14
N ARG A 273 2.59 29.69 5.32
CA ARG A 273 3.65 29.47 6.33
C ARG A 273 3.67 28.01 6.81
N ARG A 274 2.50 27.40 6.99
CA ARG A 274 2.38 26.00 7.42
C ARG A 274 2.86 25.04 6.33
N ALA A 275 2.49 25.25 5.06
CA ALA A 275 2.96 24.47 3.93
C ALA A 275 4.50 24.53 3.82
N CYS A 276 5.09 25.72 3.84
CA CYS A 276 6.56 25.87 3.86
C CYS A 276 7.20 25.14 5.05
N THR A 277 6.54 25.14 6.21
CA THR A 277 7.03 24.45 7.41
C THR A 277 7.03 22.94 7.22
N GLU A 278 5.96 22.36 6.66
CA GLU A 278 5.88 20.93 6.42
C GLU A 278 6.85 20.49 5.30
N VAL A 279 7.01 21.27 4.22
CA VAL A 279 8.01 21.01 3.17
C VAL A 279 9.44 21.01 3.75
N LEU A 280 9.77 21.98 4.62
CA LEU A 280 11.10 22.00 5.27
C LEU A 280 11.32 20.78 6.17
N LYS A 281 10.29 20.31 6.89
CA LYS A 281 10.38 19.11 7.74
C LYS A 281 10.53 17.86 6.89
N LEU A 282 9.74 17.73 5.82
CA LEU A 282 9.86 16.63 4.86
C LEU A 282 11.26 16.61 4.27
N HIS A 283 11.78 17.73 3.78
CA HIS A 283 13.14 17.78 3.24
C HIS A 283 14.19 17.37 4.29
N ALA A 284 14.04 17.77 5.55
CA ALA A 284 14.95 17.33 6.61
C ALA A 284 14.88 15.80 6.86
N LEU A 285 13.68 15.22 6.88
CA LEU A 285 13.46 13.78 7.07
C LEU A 285 13.89 12.96 5.84
N LEU A 286 13.56 13.41 4.64
CA LEU A 286 13.89 12.76 3.37
C LEU A 286 15.40 12.74 3.09
N ASN A 287 16.16 13.65 3.70
CA ASN A 287 17.62 13.58 3.67
C ASN A 287 18.22 12.69 4.76
N GLN A 288 17.44 12.26 5.76
CA GLN A 288 17.89 11.21 6.67
C GLN A 288 17.97 9.91 5.87
N ARG A 289 19.14 9.27 5.90
CA ARG A 289 19.42 8.03 5.15
C ARG A 289 19.19 8.18 3.64
N ARG A 290 19.72 9.25 3.04
CA ARG A 290 19.61 9.57 1.60
C ARG A 290 19.91 8.40 0.63
N ARG A 291 20.67 7.39 1.06
CA ARG A 291 21.00 6.20 0.25
C ARG A 291 19.92 5.10 0.25
N LYS A 292 18.98 5.11 1.19
CA LYS A 292 17.89 4.13 1.26
C LYS A 292 16.65 4.75 0.62
N HIS A 293 16.34 4.29 -0.59
CA HIS A 293 15.22 4.79 -1.37
C HIS A 293 13.90 4.36 -0.73
N ASP A 294 13.67 3.06 -0.56
CA ASP A 294 12.48 2.52 0.11
C ASP A 294 12.73 2.26 1.61
N LEU A 295 11.90 2.86 2.47
CA LEU A 295 11.96 2.67 3.93
C LEU A 295 11.16 1.47 4.44
N PHE A 296 10.24 0.92 3.65
CA PHE A 296 9.54 -0.33 3.99
C PHE A 296 10.36 -1.57 3.65
N ASP A 297 11.41 -1.44 2.83
CA ASP A 297 12.33 -2.53 2.48
C ASP A 297 11.57 -3.70 1.83
N VAL A 298 10.76 -3.35 0.82
CA VAL A 298 9.92 -4.28 0.06
C VAL A 298 10.80 -5.31 -0.64
N ALA A 299 10.57 -6.57 -0.31
CA ALA A 299 11.24 -7.71 -0.89
C ALA A 299 10.58 -8.17 -2.19
N TYR A 300 9.24 -8.14 -2.21
CA TYR A 300 8.43 -8.53 -3.36
C TYR A 300 7.43 -7.41 -3.67
N SER A 301 7.50 -6.86 -4.89
CA SER A 301 6.48 -5.94 -5.37
C SER A 301 5.16 -6.67 -5.52
N ALA A 302 4.05 -6.02 -5.19
CA ALA A 302 2.71 -6.58 -5.31
C ALA A 302 1.83 -5.79 -6.28
N ASN A 303 2.45 -4.97 -7.12
CA ASN A 303 1.80 -4.15 -8.16
C ASN A 303 0.45 -3.55 -7.71
N PRO A 304 0.48 -2.59 -6.77
CA PRO A 304 -0.74 -2.10 -6.13
C PRO A 304 -1.68 -1.41 -7.14
N ALA A 305 -2.94 -1.83 -7.20
CA ALA A 305 -3.97 -1.18 -8.01
C ALA A 305 -4.25 0.24 -7.50
N TYR A 306 -4.32 0.41 -6.17
CA TYR A 306 -4.61 1.67 -5.49
C TYR A 306 -3.34 2.30 -4.92
N ALA A 307 -3.27 3.63 -4.92
CA ALA A 307 -2.25 4.37 -4.18
C ALA A 307 -2.78 4.80 -2.81
N ALA A 308 -1.90 5.26 -1.91
CA ALA A 308 -2.32 5.80 -0.62
C ALA A 308 -3.22 7.05 -0.77
N CYS A 309 -3.02 7.80 -1.86
CA CYS A 309 -3.95 8.77 -2.42
C CYS A 309 -3.50 9.20 -3.83
N SER A 310 -4.40 9.88 -4.54
CA SER A 310 -4.13 10.59 -5.79
C SER A 310 -4.16 12.10 -5.58
N VAL A 311 -3.19 12.80 -6.16
CA VAL A 311 -3.13 14.27 -6.19
C VAL A 311 -3.13 14.73 -7.63
N VAL A 312 -4.11 15.54 -8.00
CA VAL A 312 -4.32 16.08 -9.35
C VAL A 312 -4.23 17.60 -9.35
N TRP A 313 -3.99 18.19 -10.53
CA TRP A 313 -4.09 19.64 -10.69
C TRP A 313 -5.52 20.10 -10.42
N ASP A 314 -6.43 19.68 -11.31
CA ASP A 314 -7.87 19.90 -11.26
C ASP A 314 -8.56 18.59 -11.70
N PRO A 315 -9.64 18.13 -11.04
CA PRO A 315 -10.44 17.02 -11.56
C PRO A 315 -11.11 17.42 -12.87
N ASP A 316 -10.61 16.87 -13.97
CA ASP A 316 -11.22 16.94 -15.28
C ASP A 316 -11.71 15.56 -15.74
N GLU A 317 -12.30 15.50 -16.93
CA GLU A 317 -12.78 14.24 -17.50
C GLU A 317 -11.64 13.25 -17.79
N PHE A 318 -10.44 13.75 -18.11
CA PHE A 318 -9.28 12.90 -18.39
C PHE A 318 -8.82 12.17 -17.14
N VAL A 319 -8.74 12.84 -15.99
CA VAL A 319 -8.41 12.20 -14.71
C VAL A 319 -9.37 11.06 -14.41
N GLY A 320 -10.68 11.27 -14.61
CA GLY A 320 -11.69 10.24 -14.41
C GLY A 320 -11.50 9.05 -15.35
N GLU A 321 -11.38 9.32 -16.65
CA GLU A 321 -11.17 8.31 -17.68
C GLU A 321 -9.89 7.49 -17.44
N LEU A 322 -8.79 8.14 -17.07
CA LEU A 322 -7.51 7.48 -16.78
C LEU A 322 -7.60 6.56 -15.57
N LEU A 323 -8.29 6.98 -14.50
CA LEU A 323 -8.48 6.14 -13.33
C LEU A 323 -9.39 4.95 -13.63
N ASP A 324 -10.52 5.18 -14.31
CA ASP A 324 -11.43 4.11 -14.71
C ASP A 324 -10.72 3.09 -15.59
N ARG A 325 -9.97 3.54 -16.59
CA ARG A 325 -9.14 2.68 -17.44
C ARG A 325 -8.11 1.91 -16.63
N HIS A 326 -7.39 2.57 -15.73
CA HIS A 326 -6.38 1.94 -14.88
C HIS A 326 -7.01 0.84 -14.01
N TYR A 327 -8.13 1.12 -13.34
CA TYR A 327 -8.81 0.16 -12.49
C TYR A 327 -9.43 -1.00 -13.29
N ASP A 328 -9.99 -0.72 -14.47
CA ASP A 328 -10.48 -1.77 -15.37
C ASP A 328 -9.33 -2.65 -15.86
N CYS A 329 -8.17 -2.08 -16.20
CA CYS A 329 -6.98 -2.84 -16.54
C CYS A 329 -6.53 -3.71 -15.37
N CYS A 330 -6.40 -3.16 -14.17
CA CYS A 330 -6.04 -3.92 -12.96
C CYS A 330 -7.02 -5.06 -12.65
N ALA A 331 -8.32 -4.81 -12.82
CA ALA A 331 -9.37 -5.81 -12.55
C ALA A 331 -9.37 -6.95 -13.58
N ASN A 332 -8.99 -6.67 -14.82
CA ASN A 332 -9.04 -7.63 -15.93
C ASN A 332 -7.71 -8.35 -16.20
N SER A 333 -6.57 -7.77 -15.83
CA SER A 333 -5.26 -8.38 -16.11
C SER A 333 -4.93 -9.53 -15.16
N GLY A 334 -5.40 -9.45 -13.91
CA GLY A 334 -4.98 -10.37 -12.84
C GLY A 334 -3.60 -10.06 -12.27
N ASP A 335 -2.95 -8.99 -12.72
CA ASP A 335 -1.56 -8.66 -12.37
C ASP A 335 -1.44 -7.64 -11.22
N SER A 336 -2.54 -7.29 -10.56
CA SER A 336 -2.59 -6.22 -9.56
C SER A 336 -3.18 -6.68 -8.24
N THR A 337 -2.70 -6.10 -7.13
CA THR A 337 -3.23 -6.39 -5.79
C THR A 337 -3.61 -5.12 -5.04
N VAL A 338 -4.19 -5.26 -3.86
CA VAL A 338 -4.38 -4.15 -2.91
C VAL A 338 -3.16 -3.91 -2.02
N TYR A 339 -2.06 -4.63 -2.20
CA TYR A 339 -0.89 -4.54 -1.32
C TYR A 339 0.21 -3.68 -1.94
N SER A 340 0.83 -2.82 -1.15
CA SER A 340 1.95 -1.99 -1.60
C SER A 340 3.23 -2.81 -1.90
N GLY A 341 3.28 -4.06 -1.46
CA GLY A 341 4.45 -4.94 -1.51
C GLY A 341 4.73 -5.63 -0.18
N PHE A 342 5.51 -6.71 -0.20
CA PHE A 342 5.79 -7.54 0.97
C PHE A 342 7.21 -7.35 1.48
N SER A 343 7.34 -6.98 2.75
CA SER A 343 8.62 -6.79 3.45
C SER A 343 8.89 -7.96 4.38
N ARG A 344 10.10 -8.51 4.32
CA ARG A 344 10.56 -9.59 5.23
C ARG A 344 10.65 -9.07 6.66
N LEU A 345 10.19 -9.84 7.64
CA LEU A 345 10.50 -9.52 9.03
C LEU A 345 11.93 -9.92 9.40
N ALA A 346 12.65 -8.99 10.02
CA ALA A 346 14.07 -9.15 10.29
C ALA A 346 14.36 -10.26 11.31
N GLY A 347 15.28 -11.18 10.97
CA GLY A 347 15.57 -12.36 11.81
C GLY A 347 16.64 -12.19 12.90
N ASN A 348 17.35 -11.05 12.95
CA ASN A 348 18.45 -10.80 13.90
C ASN A 348 18.33 -9.44 14.60
N ALA A 349 18.96 -9.30 15.76
CA ALA A 349 18.80 -8.14 16.64
C ALA A 349 19.16 -6.80 15.98
N GLN A 350 20.21 -6.75 15.16
CA GLN A 350 20.62 -5.52 14.47
C GLN A 350 19.61 -5.14 13.39
N ALA A 351 19.23 -6.10 12.55
CA ALA A 351 18.26 -5.90 11.47
C ALA A 351 16.88 -5.51 12.03
N ILE A 352 16.44 -6.10 13.14
CA ILE A 352 15.17 -5.74 13.81
C ILE A 352 15.17 -4.27 14.25
N ARG A 353 16.23 -3.82 14.93
CA ARG A 353 16.34 -2.41 15.36
C ARG A 353 16.36 -1.46 14.17
N GLN A 354 17.07 -1.85 13.11
CA GLN A 354 17.15 -1.08 11.88
C GLN A 354 15.79 -0.99 11.18
N GLN A 355 15.08 -2.11 11.03
CA GLN A 355 13.75 -2.19 10.44
C GLN A 355 12.76 -1.28 11.17
N TYR A 356 12.65 -1.38 12.50
CA TYR A 356 11.75 -0.50 13.26
C TYR A 356 12.18 0.98 13.23
N SER A 357 13.49 1.26 13.09
CA SER A 357 13.98 2.62 12.90
C SER A 357 13.62 3.18 11.52
N ASP A 358 13.71 2.38 10.46
CA ASP A 358 13.29 2.74 9.10
C ASP A 358 11.78 2.97 9.05
N LEU A 359 10.99 2.04 9.59
CA LEU A 359 9.53 2.18 9.69
C LEU A 359 9.12 3.42 10.49
N SER A 360 9.81 3.71 11.60
CA SER A 360 9.54 4.92 12.39
C SER A 360 9.81 6.20 11.61
N LEU A 361 10.83 6.20 10.75
CA LEU A 361 11.12 7.32 9.85
C LEU A 361 10.05 7.42 8.76
N ALA A 362 9.64 6.29 8.16
CA ALA A 362 8.58 6.24 7.17
C ALA A 362 7.28 6.85 7.71
N PHE A 363 6.83 6.46 8.91
CA PHE A 363 5.62 7.03 9.51
C PHE A 363 5.77 8.50 9.91
N GLN A 364 6.97 8.97 10.24
CA GLN A 364 7.21 10.40 10.44
C GLN A 364 7.07 11.18 9.13
N ILE A 365 7.63 10.66 8.03
CA ILE A 365 7.46 11.23 6.70
C ILE A 365 5.97 11.26 6.32
N LEU A 366 5.27 10.12 6.42
CA LEU A 366 3.84 10.01 6.12
C LEU A 366 3.00 11.00 6.94
N ARG A 367 3.33 11.25 8.21
CA ARG A 367 2.65 12.25 9.04
C ARG A 367 2.84 13.68 8.55
N HIS A 368 4.03 14.03 8.09
CA HIS A 368 4.29 15.36 7.54
C HIS A 368 3.72 15.51 6.12
N LEU A 369 3.70 14.42 5.35
CA LEU A 369 3.04 14.32 4.06
C LEU A 369 1.53 14.54 4.20
N ASP A 370 0.86 13.78 5.08
CA ASP A 370 -0.57 13.90 5.34
C ASP A 370 -0.99 15.32 5.76
N ARG A 371 -0.17 15.96 6.62
CA ARG A 371 -0.36 17.36 7.02
C ARG A 371 -0.17 18.34 5.87
N LEU A 372 0.81 18.09 5.00
CA LEU A 372 1.03 18.90 3.80
C LEU A 372 -0.16 18.76 2.85
N LEU A 373 -0.57 17.53 2.54
CA LEU A 373 -1.75 17.23 1.71
C LEU A 373 -2.99 17.92 2.27
N THR A 374 -3.26 17.79 3.57
CA THR A 374 -4.38 18.49 4.24
C THR A 374 -4.35 20.02 4.07
N LEU A 375 -3.17 20.62 3.92
CA LEU A 375 -3.02 22.07 3.74
C LEU A 375 -3.19 22.54 2.30
N VAL A 376 -2.78 21.71 1.34
CA VAL A 376 -2.61 22.11 -0.06
C VAL A 376 -3.61 21.45 -1.00
N THR A 377 -4.43 20.51 -0.50
CA THR A 377 -5.43 19.83 -1.32
C THR A 377 -6.85 19.92 -0.77
N GLU A 378 -7.81 19.86 -1.68
CA GLU A 378 -9.25 19.74 -1.41
C GLU A 378 -9.78 18.41 -1.95
N ILE A 379 -10.93 17.96 -1.47
CA ILE A 379 -11.56 16.74 -2.03
C ILE A 379 -12.00 17.10 -3.45
N ALA A 380 -11.54 16.33 -4.45
CA ALA A 380 -12.11 16.41 -5.78
C ALA A 380 -13.54 15.84 -5.69
N ASN A 381 -14.54 16.69 -5.92
CA ASN A 381 -15.95 16.29 -5.89
C ASN A 381 -16.39 15.75 -7.24
#